data_AF-A0A914VA08-F1
#
_entry.id   AF-A0A914VA08-F1
#
_cell.length_a   1.000
_cell.length_b   1.000
_cell.length_c   1.000
_cell.angle_alpha   90.00
_cell.angle_beta   90.00
_cell.angle_gamma   90.00
#
_symmetry.space_group_name_H-M   'P 1'
#
loop_
_entity.id
_entity.type
_entity.pdbx_description
1 polymer ?
#
loop_
_entity_poly.entity_id
_entity_poly.type
_entity_poly.pdbx_seq_one_letter_code
_entity_poly.pdbx_strand_id
1 'polypeptide(L)'
;MSSMQGQAANAMEQAKEAAINVGEKVTDFFQGNPFTSPVGAKIEQATDPTLASENWGLNMEICDFVNMTPEGLARIIIVHMTKQQT
;
A
#
# COMPACT_ATOMS: atom_id res chain seq x y z
N MET A 1 35.37 -3.81 31.02
CA MET A 1 34.26 -4.70 30.58
C MET A 1 32.94 -3.94 30.37
N SER A 2 32.97 -2.62 30.13
CA SER A 2 31.76 -1.76 30.11
C SER A 2 31.34 -1.31 28.72
N SER A 3 32.19 -1.48 27.70
CA SER A 3 31.95 -0.96 26.34
C SER A 3 31.09 -1.88 25.47
N MET A 4 31.09 -3.20 25.74
CA MET A 4 30.28 -4.18 24.99
C MET A 4 28.78 -4.15 25.36
N GLN A 5 28.43 -3.70 26.57
CA GLN A 5 27.02 -3.57 26.97
C GLN A 5 26.35 -2.32 26.38
N GLY A 6 27.08 -1.22 26.20
CA GLY A 6 26.55 -0.01 25.57
C GLY A 6 26.23 -0.17 24.08
N GLN A 7 27.04 -0.93 23.34
CA GLN A 7 26.78 -1.23 21.93
C GLN A 7 25.54 -2.12 21.74
N ALA A 8 25.34 -3.10 22.62
CA ALA A 8 24.19 -3.98 22.56
C ALA A 8 22.87 -3.25 22.87
N ALA A 9 22.86 -2.33 23.84
CA ALA A 9 21.68 -1.55 24.19
C ALA A 9 21.23 -0.62 23.04
N ASN A 10 22.17 0.04 22.37
CA ASN A 10 21.86 0.92 21.23
C ASN A 10 21.37 0.14 20.01
N ALA A 11 21.93 -1.04 19.74
CA ALA A 11 21.47 -1.91 18.66
C ALA A 11 20.07 -2.46 18.91
N MET A 12 19.73 -2.76 20.18
CA MET A 12 18.40 -3.24 20.56
C MET A 12 17.31 -2.16 20.39
N GLU A 13 17.59 -0.90 20.72
CA GLU A 13 16.62 0.18 20.51
C GLU A 13 16.39 0.44 19.01
N GLN A 14 17.44 0.41 18.19
CA GLN A 14 17.32 0.52 16.73
C GLN A 14 16.50 -0.63 16.11
N ALA A 15 16.71 -1.86 16.58
CA ALA A 15 15.95 -3.01 16.12
C ALA A 15 14.46 -2.91 16.50
N LYS A 16 14.16 -2.35 17.68
CA LYS A 16 12.79 -2.11 18.15
C LYS A 16 12.09 -1.04 17.32
N GLU A 17 12.75 0.08 17.02
CA GLU A 17 12.19 1.11 16.13
C GLU A 17 11.93 0.59 14.71
N ALA A 18 12.87 -0.19 14.16
CA ALA A 18 12.70 -0.83 12.85
C ALA A 18 11.54 -1.83 12.83
N ALA A 19 11.37 -2.60 13.91
CA ALA A 19 10.26 -3.54 14.06
C ALA A 19 8.90 -2.83 14.18
N ILE A 20 8.84 -1.70 14.88
CA ILE A 20 7.62 -0.87 14.97
C ILE A 20 7.27 -0.28 13.60
N ASN A 21 8.24 0.28 12.88
CA ASN A 21 8.04 0.84 11.54
C ASN A 21 7.61 -0.24 10.52
N VAL A 22 8.25 -1.41 10.55
CA VAL A 22 7.81 -2.56 9.76
C VAL A 22 6.38 -2.94 10.15
N GLY A 23 6.09 -3.09 11.43
CA GLY A 23 4.75 -3.43 11.95
C GLY A 23 3.67 -2.44 11.50
N GLU A 24 3.93 -1.14 11.56
CA GLU A 24 3.05 -0.09 11.06
C GLU A 24 2.81 -0.24 9.56
N LYS A 25 3.87 -0.43 8.76
CA LYS A 25 3.72 -0.65 7.31
C LYS A 25 2.94 -1.91 6.96
N VAL A 26 3.09 -2.99 7.73
CA VAL A 26 2.29 -4.21 7.51
C VAL A 26 0.84 -3.97 7.91
N THR A 27 0.61 -3.21 8.99
CA THR A 27 -0.74 -2.86 9.44
C THR A 27 -1.43 -1.95 8.43
N ASP A 28 -0.77 -0.93 7.92
CA ASP A 28 -1.30 -0.05 6.85
C ASP A 28 -1.56 -0.83 5.56
N PHE A 29 -0.77 -1.85 5.26
CA PHE A 29 -0.99 -2.70 4.10
C PHE A 29 -2.29 -3.54 4.21
N PHE A 30 -2.64 -4.01 5.42
CA PHE A 30 -3.82 -4.87 5.64
C PHE A 30 -5.04 -4.13 6.21
N GLN A 31 -4.85 -2.97 6.85
CA GLN A 31 -5.87 -2.21 7.58
C GLN A 31 -5.89 -0.71 7.21
N GLY A 32 -4.88 -0.22 6.48
CA GLY A 32 -4.82 1.16 6.02
C GLY A 32 -5.77 1.43 4.85
N ASN A 33 -5.96 2.71 4.53
CA ASN A 33 -6.80 3.12 3.41
C ASN A 33 -6.17 2.60 2.09
N PRO A 34 -6.86 1.73 1.32
CA PRO A 34 -6.31 1.16 0.08
C PRO A 34 -5.94 2.24 -0.96
N PHE A 35 -6.55 3.43 -0.92
CA PHE A 35 -6.26 4.57 -1.80
C PHE A 35 -4.92 5.26 -1.51
N THR A 36 -4.27 4.96 -0.38
CA THR A 36 -2.91 5.47 -0.09
C THR A 36 -1.82 4.76 -0.88
N SER A 37 -2.13 3.59 -1.44
CA SER A 37 -1.19 2.89 -2.33
C SER A 37 -1.08 3.61 -3.68
N PRO A 38 0.07 3.51 -4.38
CA PRO A 38 0.23 4.14 -5.70
C PRO A 38 -0.84 3.73 -6.73
N VAL A 39 -1.27 2.47 -6.70
CA VAL A 39 -2.37 1.97 -7.55
C VAL A 39 -3.73 2.38 -7.03
N GLY A 40 -3.91 2.44 -5.71
CA GLY A 40 -5.13 2.92 -5.07
C GLY A 40 -5.45 4.37 -5.42
N ALA A 41 -4.46 5.26 -5.37
CA ALA A 41 -4.66 6.67 -5.75
C ALA A 41 -5.08 6.82 -7.22
N LYS A 42 -4.58 5.95 -8.11
CA LYS A 42 -5.02 5.90 -9.51
C LYS A 42 -6.44 5.38 -9.65
N ILE A 43 -6.81 4.34 -8.88
CA ILE A 43 -8.17 3.81 -8.85
C ILE A 43 -9.14 4.89 -8.38
N GLU A 44 -8.84 5.60 -7.29
CA GLU A 44 -9.67 6.69 -6.77
C GLU A 44 -9.96 7.75 -7.85
N GLN A 45 -8.93 8.13 -8.61
CA GLN A 45 -9.07 9.06 -9.73
C GLN A 45 -9.86 8.48 -10.93
N ALA A 46 -9.73 7.19 -11.21
CA ALA A 46 -10.47 6.51 -12.30
C ALA A 46 -11.96 6.33 -11.96
N THR A 47 -12.29 6.32 -10.67
CA THR A 47 -13.65 6.08 -10.17
C THR A 47 -14.26 7.32 -9.51
N ASP A 48 -13.72 8.51 -9.76
CA ASP A 48 -14.26 9.75 -9.22
C ASP A 48 -15.69 9.96 -9.77
N PRO A 49 -16.71 10.14 -8.91
CA PRO A 49 -18.10 10.28 -9.32
C PRO A 49 -18.37 11.55 -10.15
N THR A 50 -17.42 12.49 -10.21
CA THR A 50 -17.50 13.68 -11.05
C THR A 50 -17.09 13.43 -12.50
N LEU A 51 -16.54 12.25 -12.82
CA LEU A 51 -16.19 11.88 -14.19
C LEU A 51 -17.46 11.73 -15.05
N ALA A 52 -17.48 12.42 -16.18
CA ALA A 52 -18.58 12.31 -17.15
C ALA A 52 -18.60 10.95 -17.87
N SER A 53 -17.46 10.27 -17.95
CA SER A 53 -17.28 8.96 -18.60
C SER A 53 -15.98 8.31 -18.12
N GLU A 54 -15.77 7.04 -18.46
CA GLU A 54 -14.58 6.29 -18.03
C GLU A 54 -13.27 6.91 -18.54
N ASN A 55 -12.27 7.00 -17.66
CA ASN A 55 -10.92 7.40 -18.03
C ASN A 55 -10.10 6.19 -18.48
N TRP A 56 -10.24 5.82 -19.76
CA TRP A 56 -9.53 4.67 -20.33
C TRP A 56 -8.01 4.77 -20.27
N GLY A 57 -7.43 5.98 -20.34
CA GLY A 57 -5.99 6.17 -20.18
C GLY A 57 -5.52 5.75 -18.80
N LEU A 58 -6.24 6.17 -17.77
CA LEU A 58 -5.94 5.79 -16.38
C LEU A 58 -6.24 4.31 -16.12
N ASN A 59 -7.31 3.77 -16.72
CA ASN A 59 -7.63 2.34 -16.62
C ASN A 59 -6.53 1.46 -17.21
N MET A 60 -5.95 1.83 -18.36
CA MET A 60 -4.84 1.10 -18.96
C MET A 60 -3.58 1.15 -18.09
N GLU A 61 -3.29 2.30 -17.48
CA GLU A 61 -2.17 2.43 -16.54
C GLU A 61 -2.35 1.57 -15.28
N ILE A 62 -3.58 1.48 -14.77
CA ILE A 62 -3.91 0.58 -13.66
C ILE A 62 -3.69 -0.88 -14.07
N CYS A 63 -4.11 -1.28 -15.28
CA CYS A 63 -3.87 -2.63 -15.80
C CYS A 63 -2.37 -2.95 -15.86
N ASP A 64 -1.55 -2.03 -16.36
CA ASP A 64 -0.09 -2.20 -16.39
C ASP A 64 0.48 -2.38 -14.99
N PHE A 65 0.04 -1.56 -14.02
CA PHE A 65 0.49 -1.67 -12.63
C PHE A 65 0.14 -3.03 -12.02
N VAL A 66 -1.09 -3.50 -12.23
CA VAL A 66 -1.55 -4.82 -11.73
C VAL A 66 -0.75 -5.95 -12.36
N ASN A 67 -0.57 -5.92 -13.68
CA ASN A 67 0.14 -6.95 -14.43
C ASN A 67 1.63 -7.04 -14.06
N MET A 68 2.21 -5.95 -13.56
CA MET A 68 3.60 -5.91 -13.09
C MET A 68 3.75 -6.32 -11.62
N THR A 69 2.65 -6.48 -10.88
CA THR A 69 2.68 -6.89 -9.47
C THR A 69 2.39 -8.38 -9.29
N PRO A 70 3.23 -9.16 -8.57
CA PRO A 70 2.98 -10.57 -8.34
C PRO A 70 1.71 -10.80 -7.50
N GLU A 71 0.74 -11.47 -8.13
CA GLU A 71 -0.52 -12.20 -7.76
C GLU A 71 -1.21 -12.00 -6.38
N GLY A 72 -0.54 -11.53 -5.33
CA GLY A 72 -1.15 -11.19 -4.04
C GLY A 72 -1.88 -9.83 -4.01
N LEU A 73 -1.50 -8.88 -4.87
CA LEU A 73 -2.07 -7.53 -4.93
C LEU A 73 -3.36 -7.43 -5.77
N ALA A 74 -3.56 -8.37 -6.70
CA ALA A 74 -4.70 -8.36 -7.62
C ALA A 74 -6.07 -8.52 -6.92
N ARG A 75 -6.13 -9.22 -5.78
CA ARG A 75 -7.41 -9.47 -5.08
C ARG A 75 -7.95 -8.26 -4.33
N ILE A 76 -7.10 -7.35 -3.86
CA ILE A 76 -7.55 -6.12 -3.16
C ILE A 76 -8.13 -5.11 -4.16
N ILE A 77 -7.57 -5.05 -5.36
CA ILE A 77 -7.93 -4.08 -6.40
C ILE A 77 -9.33 -4.36 -7.00
N ILE A 78 -9.68 -5.63 -7.22
CA ILE A 78 -10.98 -6.01 -7.84
C ILE A 78 -12.17 -5.85 -6.88
N VAL A 79 -11.98 -6.12 -5.58
CA VAL A 79 -13.07 -6.03 -4.58
C VAL A 79 -13.54 -4.58 -4.39
N HIS A 80 -12.65 -3.59 -4.57
CA HIS A 80 -13.04 -2.18 -4.46
C HIS A 80 -13.65 -1.62 -5.75
N MET A 81 -13.10 -1.97 -6.92
CA MET A 81 -13.64 -1.56 -8.23
C MET A 81 -15.10 -2.00 -8.42
N THR A 82 -15.49 -3.14 -7.85
CA THR A 82 -16.87 -3.67 -7.96
C THR A 82 -17.86 -3.11 -6.93
N LYS A 83 -17.39 -2.43 -5.88
CA LYS A 83 -18.24 -1.88 -4.81
C LYS A 83 -18.61 -0.40 -5.01
N GLN A 84 -17.91 0.32 -5.88
CA GLN A 84 -18.11 1.75 -6.15
C GLN A 84 -19.01 2.03 -7.38
N GLN A 85 -19.46 1.00 -8.12
CA GLN A 85 -20.33 1.15 -9.30
C GLN A 85 -21.83 0.87 -9.04
N THR A 86 -22.26 0.79 -7.78
CA THR A 86 -23.68 0.70 -7.39
C THR A 86 -24.11 1.91 -6.59
#